data_AF-A0A3B4G610-F1
#
_entry.id   AF-A0A3B4G610-F1
#
_cell.length_a   1.000
_cell.length_b   1.000
_cell.length_c   1.000
_cell.angle_alpha   90.00
_cell.angle_beta   90.00
_cell.angle_gamma   90.00
#
_symmetry.space_group_name_H-M   'P 1'
#
loop_
_entity.id
_entity.type
_entity.pdbx_description
1 polymer ?
#
loop_
_entity_poly.entity_id
_entity_poly.type
_entity_poly.pdbx_seq_one_letter_code
_entity_poly.pdbx_strand_id
1 'polypeptide(L)'
;VEVVVEYDYDALHDDELTLRPGDIIKNVRYVEEDGWMEGDLNGKRGLFPDNFVKVRDRLVFIYQLAYIKLQLVCWSRANRVVYHTHPHY
;
A
#
# COMPACT_ATOMS: atom_id res chain seq x y z
N VAL A 1 -6.17 -11.33 -4.80
CA VAL A 1 -6.11 -9.86 -4.67
C VAL A 1 -5.50 -9.52 -3.32
N GLU A 2 -4.79 -8.39 -3.21
CA GLU A 2 -4.30 -7.86 -1.93
C GLU A 2 -4.97 -6.51 -1.70
N VAL A 3 -5.40 -6.27 -0.47
CA VAL A 3 -5.98 -5.00 -0.05
C VAL A 3 -5.23 -4.48 1.18
N VAL A 4 -5.22 -3.16 1.34
CA VAL A 4 -4.69 -2.50 2.54
C VAL A 4 -5.86 -1.97 3.35
N VAL A 5 -5.81 -2.14 4.66
CA VAL A 5 -6.80 -1.59 5.59
C VAL A 5 -6.58 -0.09 5.74
N GLU A 6 -7.63 0.72 5.55
CA GLU A 6 -7.58 2.18 5.76
C GLU A 6 -8.16 2.60 7.12
N TYR A 7 -9.09 1.82 7.68
CA TYR A 7 -9.79 2.12 8.93
C TYR A 7 -9.78 0.94 9.89
N ASP A 8 -9.80 1.22 11.19
CA ASP A 8 -9.88 0.18 12.21
C ASP A 8 -11.26 -0.47 12.26
N TYR A 9 -11.27 -1.78 12.54
CA TYR A 9 -12.49 -2.56 12.71
C TYR A 9 -12.23 -3.68 13.71
N ASP A 10 -13.06 -3.77 14.74
CA ASP A 10 -13.03 -4.87 15.70
C ASP A 10 -14.02 -5.95 15.27
N ALA A 11 -13.54 -7.20 15.19
CA ALA A 11 -14.38 -8.34 14.84
C ALA A 11 -15.49 -8.53 15.88
N LEU A 12 -16.73 -8.66 15.43
CA LEU A 12 -17.92 -8.91 16.22
C LEU A 12 -18.21 -10.41 16.32
N HIS A 13 -17.82 -11.18 15.31
CA HIS A 13 -18.00 -12.62 15.21
C HIS A 13 -16.68 -13.38 14.99
N ASP A 14 -16.65 -14.67 15.35
CA ASP A 14 -15.43 -15.48 15.32
C ASP A 14 -14.88 -15.69 13.89
N ASP A 15 -15.76 -15.64 12.89
CA ASP A 15 -15.48 -15.72 11.46
C ASP A 15 -15.04 -14.38 10.84
N GLU A 16 -15.05 -13.29 11.60
CA GLU A 16 -14.58 -11.98 11.15
C GLU A 16 -13.10 -11.73 11.50
N LEU A 17 -12.49 -10.80 10.76
CA LEU A 17 -11.13 -10.32 10.98
C LEU A 17 -11.14 -8.97 11.69
N THR A 18 -10.35 -8.86 12.75
CA THR A 18 -9.98 -7.56 13.33
C THR A 18 -9.00 -6.87 12.40
N LEU A 19 -9.31 -5.64 11.99
CA LEU A 19 -8.51 -4.85 11.06
C LEU A 19 -7.83 -3.70 11.79
N ARG A 20 -6.55 -3.48 11.49
CA ARG A 20 -5.82 -2.28 11.91
C ARG A 20 -5.29 -1.53 10.67
N PRO A 21 -5.33 -0.19 10.65
CA PRO A 21 -4.83 0.59 9.51
C PRO A 21 -3.40 0.19 9.13
N GLY A 22 -3.18 -0.06 7.83
CA GLY A 22 -1.91 -0.52 7.29
C GLY A 22 -1.75 -2.04 7.20
N ASP A 23 -2.67 -2.83 7.77
CA ASP A 23 -2.70 -4.28 7.58
C ASP A 23 -2.89 -4.65 6.11
N ILE A 24 -2.26 -5.75 5.69
CA ILE A 24 -2.33 -6.26 4.32
C ILE A 24 -3.05 -7.59 4.32
N ILE A 25 -4.28 -7.59 3.81
CA ILE A 25 -5.07 -8.81 3.66
C ILE A 25 -4.78 -9.43 2.29
N LYS A 26 -4.49 -10.72 2.29
CA LYS A 26 -4.12 -11.50 1.10
C LYS A 26 -5.26 -12.44 0.71
N ASN A 27 -5.16 -13.01 -0.50
CA ASN A 27 -6.13 -14.01 -0.99
C ASN A 27 -7.59 -13.55 -0.92
N VAL A 28 -7.80 -12.24 -1.12
CA VAL A 28 -9.11 -11.60 -0.97
C VAL A 28 -10.07 -12.05 -2.07
N ARG A 29 -11.31 -12.39 -1.67
CA ARG A 29 -12.44 -12.73 -2.55
C ARG A 29 -13.72 -12.01 -2.10
N TYR A 30 -14.57 -11.67 -3.05
CA TYR A 30 -15.94 -11.24 -2.76
C TYR A 30 -16.77 -12.45 -2.34
N VAL A 31 -17.65 -12.25 -1.35
CA VAL A 31 -18.64 -13.25 -0.93
C VAL A 31 -20.02 -12.89 -1.50
N GLU A 32 -21.00 -13.77 -1.31
CA GLU A 32 -22.39 -13.53 -1.76
C GLU A 32 -23.08 -12.43 -0.95
N GLU A 33 -22.57 -12.12 0.24
CA GLU A 33 -23.08 -11.04 1.08
C GLU A 33 -22.56 -9.68 0.60
N ASP A 34 -23.48 -8.81 0.18
CA ASP A 34 -23.17 -7.47 -0.29
C ASP A 34 -22.43 -6.66 0.78
N GLY A 35 -21.29 -6.07 0.39
CA GLY A 35 -20.47 -5.24 1.28
C GLY A 35 -19.43 -6.00 2.11
N TRP A 36 -19.33 -7.32 1.94
CA TRP A 36 -18.34 -8.14 2.63
C TRP A 36 -17.34 -8.80 1.69
N MET A 37 -16.14 -8.99 2.20
CA MET A 37 -15.07 -9.72 1.56
C MET A 37 -14.46 -10.72 2.53
N GLU A 38 -13.92 -11.81 2.01
CA GLU A 38 -13.15 -12.77 2.79
C GLU A 38 -11.69 -12.74 2.37
N GLY A 39 -10.77 -12.88 3.31
CA GLY A 39 -9.33 -12.87 3.04
C GLY A 39 -8.51 -13.44 4.18
N ASP A 40 -7.19 -13.47 3.98
CA ASP A 40 -6.20 -13.98 4.92
C ASP A 40 -5.42 -12.82 5.55
N LEU A 41 -5.46 -12.73 6.88
CA LEU A 41 -4.70 -11.79 7.69
C LEU A 41 -3.99 -12.56 8.81
N ASN A 42 -2.66 -12.49 8.84
CA ASN A 42 -1.82 -13.14 9.86
C ASN A 42 -2.10 -14.66 10.04
N GLY A 43 -2.48 -15.35 8.95
CA GLY A 43 -2.80 -16.78 8.98
C GLY A 43 -4.21 -17.11 9.50
N LYS A 44 -5.02 -16.10 9.85
CA LYS A 44 -6.46 -16.25 10.07
C LYS A 44 -7.19 -15.86 8.78
N ARG A 45 -8.14 -16.69 8.36
CA ARG A 45 -9.08 -16.36 7.29
C ARG A 45 -10.40 -15.93 7.91
N GLY A 46 -10.99 -14.86 7.39
CA GLY A 46 -12.28 -14.39 7.85
C GLY A 46 -12.86 -13.26 7.01
N LEU A 47 -14.06 -12.84 7.40
CA LEU A 47 -14.85 -11.81 6.76
C LEU A 47 -14.46 -10.42 7.26
N PHE A 48 -14.60 -9.43 6.39
CA PHE A 48 -14.40 -8.03 6.71
C PHE A 48 -15.17 -7.11 5.74
N PRO A 49 -15.54 -5.89 6.15
CA PRO A 49 -16.26 -4.96 5.30
C PRO A 49 -15.37 -4.42 4.16
N ASP A 50 -15.90 -4.39 2.94
CA ASP A 50 -15.17 -3.94 1.75
C ASP A 50 -14.80 -2.45 1.79
N ASN A 51 -15.67 -1.62 2.38
CA ASN A 51 -15.49 -0.17 2.50
C ASN A 51 -14.33 0.26 3.40
N PHE A 52 -13.76 -0.67 4.18
CA PHE A 52 -12.67 -0.40 5.11
C PHE A 52 -11.30 -0.69 4.51
N VAL A 53 -11.27 -1.20 3.28
CA VAL A 53 -10.06 -1.63 2.59
C VAL A 53 -9.91 -0.99 1.22
N LYS A 54 -8.67 -0.91 0.74
CA LYS A 54 -8.35 -0.41 -0.59
C LYS A 54 -7.48 -1.38 -1.35
N VAL A 55 -7.80 -1.59 -2.62
CA VAL A 55 -7.02 -2.48 -3.50
C VAL A 55 -5.58 -1.99 -3.59
N ARG A 56 -4.64 -2.87 -3.27
CA ARG A 56 -3.21 -2.55 -3.35
C ARG A 56 -2.72 -2.73 -4.78
N ASP A 57 -2.78 -1.67 -5.56
CA ASP A 57 -2.23 -1.67 -6.92
C ASP A 57 -0.69 -1.54 -6.90
N ARG A 58 -0.01 -2.69 -6.89
CA ARG A 58 1.47 -2.73 -6.86
C ARG A 58 2.10 -2.06 -8.07
N LEU A 59 1.46 -2.07 -9.23
CA LEU A 59 2.05 -1.48 -10.44
C LEU A 59 2.12 0.03 -10.28
N VAL A 60 1.01 0.68 -9.94
CA VAL A 60 0.95 2.14 -9.74
C VAL A 60 1.98 2.60 -8.69
N PHE A 61 2.10 1.89 -7.57
CA PHE A 61 3.10 2.21 -6.54
C PHE A 61 4.54 2.06 -7.05
N ILE A 62 4.85 0.98 -7.79
CA ILE A 62 6.19 0.76 -8.33
C ILE A 62 6.54 1.83 -9.37
N TYR A 63 5.61 2.18 -10.26
CA TYR A 63 5.82 3.24 -11.26
C TYR A 63 6.01 4.61 -10.60
N GLN A 64 5.17 4.96 -9.64
CA GLN A 64 5.29 6.23 -8.90
C GLN A 64 6.63 6.33 -8.17
N LEU A 65 7.04 5.26 -7.46
CA LEU A 65 8.31 5.23 -6.74
C LEU A 65 9.51 5.22 -7.69
N ALA A 66 9.45 4.47 -8.80
CA ALA A 66 10.52 4.45 -9.81
C ALA A 66 10.68 5.82 -10.45
N TYR A 67 9.57 6.50 -10.76
CA TYR A 67 9.58 7.85 -11.30
C TYR A 67 10.20 8.85 -10.33
N ILE A 68 9.78 8.86 -9.05
CA ILE A 68 10.34 9.77 -8.02
C ILE A 68 11.84 9.49 -7.83
N LYS A 69 12.26 8.22 -7.78
CA LYS A 69 13.67 7.84 -7.71
C LYS A 69 14.44 8.34 -8.93
N LEU A 70 13.89 8.20 -10.14
CA LEU A 70 14.52 8.69 -11.36
C LEU A 70 14.69 10.21 -11.33
N GLN A 71 13.67 10.96 -10.91
CA GLN A 71 13.74 12.42 -10.76
C GLN A 71 14.83 12.83 -9.77
N LEU A 72 14.89 12.17 -8.60
CA LEU A 72 15.92 12.44 -7.58
C LEU A 72 17.33 12.11 -8.07
N VAL A 73 17.52 11.02 -8.83
CA VAL A 73 18.81 10.66 -9.44
C VAL A 73 19.23 11.70 -10.48
N CYS A 74 18.32 12.12 -11.35
CA CYS A 74 18.56 13.18 -12.34
C CYS A 74 18.91 14.51 -11.66
N TRP A 75 18.19 14.89 -10.61
CA TRP A 75 18.46 16.09 -9.83
C TRP A 75 19.80 16.03 -9.09
N SER A 76 20.12 14.89 -8.45
CA SER A 76 21.41 14.69 -7.77
C SER A 76 22.60 14.76 -8.74
N ARG A 77 22.44 14.24 -9.97
CA ARG A 77 23.47 14.35 -11.02
C ARG A 77 23.59 15.78 -11.55
N ALA A 78 22.47 16.51 -11.71
CA ALA A 78 22.48 17.89 -12.17
C ALA A 78 23.14 18.84 -11.15
N ASN A 79 22.88 18.68 -9.85
CA ASN A 79 23.44 19.53 -8.79
C ASN A 79 24.90 19.22 -8.42
N ARG A 80 25.46 18.09 -8.86
CA ARG A 80 26.89 17.78 -8.65
C ARG A 80 27.81 18.55 -9.60
N VAL A 81 27.30 19.06 -10.72
CA VAL A 81 28.09 19.77 -11.75
C VAL A 81 28.35 21.24 -11.36
N VAL A 82 27.61 21.81 -10.41
CA VAL A 82 27.67 23.26 -10.09
C VAL A 82 28.75 23.62 -9.05
N TYR A 83 29.28 22.66 -8.28
CA TYR A 83 30.24 22.95 -7.18
C TYR A 83 31.73 22.88 -7.57
N HIS A 84 32.08 22.72 -8.85
CA HIS A 84 33.48 22.60 -9.29
C HIS A 84 34.03 23.76 -10.13
N THR A 85 33.34 24.90 -10.17
CA THR A 85 33.85 26.11 -10.81
C THR A 85 33.85 27.28 -9.83
N HIS A 86 34.75 27.26 -8.85
CA HIS A 86 35.23 28.47 -8.20
C HIS A 86 36.65 28.76 -8.75
N PRO A 87 36.83 29.77 -9.61
CA PRO A 87 38.17 30.27 -9.89
C PRO A 87 38.68 30.95 -8.61
N HIS A 88 39.83 30.50 -8.12
CA HIS A 88 40.60 31.24 -7.14
C HIS A 88 40.87 32.64 -7.70
N TYR A 89 40.47 33.67 -6.95
CA TYR A 89 40.84 35.07 -7.19
C TYR A 89 42.34 35.26 -7.04
#